data_AF-A0A7J2UVK1-F1
#
_entry.id   AF-A0A7J2UVK1-F1
#
_cell.length_a   1.000
_cell.length_b   1.000
_cell.length_c   1.000
_cell.angle_alpha   90.00
_cell.angle_beta   90.00
_cell.angle_gamma   90.00
#
_symmetry.space_group_name_H-M   'P 1'
#
loop_
_entity.id
_entity.type
_entity.pdbx_description
1 polymer ?
#
loop_
_entity_poly.entity_id
_entity_poly.type
_entity_poly.pdbx_seq_one_letter_code
_entity_poly.pdbx_strand_id
1 'polypeptide(L)'
;MSIEEGAKVAVEQCMDIQSEDRVLIVADDDSKRIGLALREAVLKKTNFVRFFNLDLPAYGGRPLKKIPDELNRALSEVTASFFVAGARKGELETVRLPLMRKVIQNARHAHLVGIN
;
A
#
# COMPACT_ATOMS: atom_id res chain seq x y z
N MET A 1 -8.15 -19.41 -7.03
CA MET A 1 -6.86 -18.74 -6.81
C MET A 1 -6.84 -18.30 -5.37
N SER A 2 -5.82 -18.67 -4.60
CA SER A 2 -5.67 -18.24 -3.21
C SER A 2 -5.16 -16.79 -3.13
N ILE A 3 -5.23 -16.19 -1.94
CA ILE A 3 -4.68 -14.84 -1.71
C ILE A 3 -3.17 -14.82 -1.98
N GLU A 4 -2.46 -15.89 -1.59
CA GLU A 4 -1.02 -16.03 -1.76
C GLU A 4 -0.62 -16.17 -3.23
N GLU A 5 -1.40 -16.93 -4.01
CA GLU A 5 -1.22 -17.04 -5.46
C GLU A 5 -1.45 -15.69 -6.16
N GLY A 6 -2.52 -14.98 -5.80
CA GLY A 6 -2.82 -13.66 -6.33
C GLY A 6 -1.75 -12.62 -5.97
N ALA A 7 -1.29 -12.63 -4.71
CA ALA A 7 -0.20 -11.77 -4.24
C ALA A 7 1.10 -12.03 -5.00
N LYS A 8 1.44 -13.30 -5.23
CA LYS A 8 2.61 -13.68 -6.03
C LYS A 8 2.51 -13.13 -7.46
N VAL A 9 1.37 -13.29 -8.14
CA VAL A 9 1.16 -12.74 -9.48
C VAL A 9 1.28 -11.21 -9.48
N ALA A 10 0.65 -10.54 -8.52
CA ALA A 10 0.71 -9.08 -8.41
C ALA A 10 2.15 -8.57 -8.24
N VAL A 11 2.96 -9.25 -7.41
CA VAL A 11 4.35 -8.88 -7.12
C VAL A 11 5.29 -9.23 -8.28
N GLU A 12 5.18 -10.44 -8.84
CA GLU A 12 6.17 -10.94 -9.81
C GLU A 12 5.85 -10.58 -11.25
N GLN A 13 4.57 -10.42 -11.60
CA GLN A 13 4.16 -10.24 -13.00
C GLN A 13 3.54 -8.87 -13.25
N CYS A 14 2.67 -8.38 -12.36
CA CYS A 14 2.00 -7.10 -12.58
C CYS A 14 2.90 -5.91 -12.25
N MET A 15 3.57 -5.96 -11.09
CA MET A 15 4.39 -4.86 -10.58
C MET A 15 5.89 -5.05 -10.84
N ASP A 16 6.27 -6.27 -11.26
CA ASP A 16 7.63 -6.68 -11.59
C ASP A 16 8.66 -6.22 -10.53
N ILE A 17 8.40 -6.60 -9.28
CA ILE A 17 9.23 -6.17 -8.15
C ILE A 17 10.63 -6.79 -8.23
N GLN A 18 11.63 -5.91 -8.22
CA GLN A 18 13.05 -6.26 -8.26
C GLN A 18 13.72 -6.14 -6.88
N SER A 19 14.98 -6.56 -6.80
CA SER A 19 15.75 -6.59 -5.55
C SER A 19 16.10 -5.20 -4.98
N GLU A 20 16.20 -4.21 -5.86
CA GLU A 20 16.51 -2.81 -5.58
C GLU A 20 15.26 -1.99 -5.23
N ASP A 21 14.06 -2.55 -5.43
CA ASP A 21 12.83 -1.82 -5.17
C ASP A 21 12.65 -1.53 -3.68
N ARG A 22 12.21 -0.31 -3.40
CA ARG A 22 11.73 0.15 -2.09
C ARG A 22 10.21 0.15 -2.13
N VAL A 23 9.59 -0.84 -1.49
CA VAL A 23 8.17 -1.13 -1.63
C VAL A 23 7.38 -0.61 -0.44
N LEU A 24 6.31 0.12 -0.74
CA LEU A 24 5.32 0.54 0.25
C LEU A 24 4.00 -0.21 0.07
N ILE A 25 3.53 -0.84 1.14
CA ILE A 25 2.21 -1.49 1.18
C ILE A 25 1.35 -0.69 2.16
N VAL A 26 0.19 -0.22 1.69
CA VAL A 26 -0.82 0.45 2.51
C VAL A 26 -2.07 -0.42 2.52
N ALA A 27 -2.50 -0.80 3.71
CA ALA A 27 -3.70 -1.59 3.95
C ALA A 27 -4.61 -0.97 5.00
N ASP A 28 -5.79 -1.55 5.19
CA ASP A 28 -6.66 -1.31 6.34
C ASP A 28 -6.99 -2.64 7.05
N ASP A 29 -7.72 -2.61 8.17
CA ASP A 29 -7.99 -3.83 8.93
C ASP A 29 -8.80 -4.86 8.14
N ASP A 30 -9.78 -4.40 7.34
CA ASP A 30 -10.64 -5.24 6.51
C ASP A 30 -9.83 -6.02 5.46
N SER A 31 -8.77 -5.41 4.92
CA SER A 31 -7.94 -5.96 3.84
C SER A 31 -6.55 -6.43 4.30
N LYS A 32 -6.29 -6.39 5.62
CA LYS A 32 -4.98 -6.65 6.23
C LYS A 32 -4.37 -7.98 5.79
N ARG A 33 -5.19 -9.03 5.66
CA ARG A 33 -4.72 -10.36 5.22
C ARG A 33 -4.11 -10.34 3.83
N ILE A 34 -4.73 -9.61 2.89
CA ILE A 34 -4.20 -9.42 1.53
C ILE A 34 -2.91 -8.61 1.58
N GLY A 35 -2.90 -7.52 2.36
CA GLY A 35 -1.69 -6.71 2.56
C GLY A 35 -0.51 -7.52 3.11
N LEU A 36 -0.75 -8.44 4.06
CA LEU A 36 0.29 -9.31 4.61
C LEU A 36 0.79 -10.32 3.58
N ALA A 37 -0.09 -10.92 2.78
CA ALA A 37 0.32 -11.83 1.71
C ALA A 37 1.18 -11.12 0.65
N LEU A 38 0.82 -9.88 0.28
CA LEU A 38 1.66 -9.04 -0.58
C LEU A 38 3.02 -8.79 0.05
N ARG A 39 3.07 -8.46 1.35
CA ARG A 39 4.33 -8.24 2.08
C ARG A 39 5.22 -9.49 2.06
N GLU A 40 4.66 -10.66 2.31
CA GLU A 40 5.39 -11.93 2.26
C GLU A 40 5.93 -12.23 0.85
N ALA A 41 5.15 -11.95 -0.20
CA ALA A 41 5.61 -12.10 -1.57
C ALA A 41 6.73 -11.11 -1.92
N VAL A 42 6.60 -9.84 -1.51
CA VAL A 42 7.62 -8.80 -1.70
C VAL A 42 8.93 -9.14 -0.99
N LEU A 43 8.86 -9.65 0.24
CA LEU A 43 10.04 -10.04 1.03
C LEU A 43 10.87 -11.16 0.38
N LYS A 44 10.32 -11.90 -0.58
CA LYS A 44 11.06 -12.88 -1.39
C LYS A 44 11.87 -12.23 -2.51
N LYS A 45 11.63 -10.95 -2.82
CA LYS A 45 12.31 -10.18 -3.88
C LYS A 45 13.27 -9.13 -3.32
N THR A 46 12.83 -8.37 -2.31
CA THR A 46 13.58 -7.26 -1.72
C THR A 46 13.40 -7.20 -0.20
N ASN A 47 14.43 -6.71 0.49
CA ASN A 47 14.39 -6.46 1.93
C ASN A 47 13.81 -5.09 2.29
N PHE A 48 13.58 -4.22 1.30
CA PHE A 48 13.12 -2.85 1.52
C PHE A 48 11.59 -2.74 1.43
N VAL A 49 10.90 -3.27 2.43
CA VAL A 49 9.43 -3.20 2.50
C VAL A 49 8.96 -2.40 3.72
N ARG A 50 8.02 -1.47 3.51
CA ARG A 50 7.28 -0.80 4.59
C ARG A 50 5.80 -1.15 4.48
N PHE A 51 5.17 -1.38 5.62
CA PHE A 51 3.75 -1.74 5.71
C PHE A 51 3.03 -0.75 6.62
N PHE A 52 1.96 -0.13 6.12
CA PHE A 52 1.13 0.82 6.85
C PHE A 52 -0.30 0.32 6.90
N ASN A 53 -0.88 0.24 8.09
CA ASN A 53 -2.30 -0.01 8.26
C ASN A 53 -3.00 1.30 8.64
N LEU A 54 -3.93 1.78 7.81
CA LEU A 54 -4.65 3.03 7.98
C LEU A 54 -5.54 3.08 9.23
N ASP A 55 -5.94 1.93 9.77
CA ASP A 55 -6.77 1.81 10.97
C ASP A 55 -5.97 1.87 12.28
N LEU A 56 -4.64 2.02 12.22
CA LEU A 56 -3.84 2.19 13.43
C LEU A 56 -4.34 3.38 14.27
N PRO A 57 -4.65 3.19 15.57
CA PRO A 57 -5.18 4.26 16.42
C PRO A 57 -4.28 5.50 16.49
N ALA A 58 -2.97 5.32 16.33
CA ALA A 58 -1.97 6.39 16.28
C ALA A 58 -2.20 7.40 15.14
N TYR A 59 -2.98 7.05 14.12
CA TYR A 59 -3.33 7.94 13.00
C TYR A 59 -4.60 8.76 13.25
N GLY A 60 -5.26 8.60 14.41
CA GLY A 60 -6.45 9.35 14.79
C GLY A 60 -7.77 8.73 14.33
N GLY A 61 -7.73 7.50 13.79
CA GLY A 61 -8.90 6.77 13.32
C GLY A 61 -9.43 7.25 11.97
N ARG A 62 -10.19 6.37 11.28
CA ARG A 62 -10.80 6.68 9.99
C ARG A 62 -12.21 7.28 10.17
N PRO A 63 -12.63 8.26 9.34
CA PRO A 63 -11.91 8.79 8.19
C PRO A 63 -10.74 9.71 8.58
N LEU A 64 -9.58 9.46 7.98
CA LEU A 64 -8.39 10.26 8.25
C LEU A 64 -8.54 11.68 7.68
N LYS A 65 -8.13 12.68 8.46
CA LYS A 65 -8.19 14.11 8.07
C LYS A 65 -6.99 14.57 7.23
N LYS A 66 -5.91 13.79 7.23
CA LYS A 66 -4.71 13.97 6.41
C LYS A 66 -3.97 12.63 6.29
N ILE A 67 -3.05 12.53 5.34
CA ILE A 67 -2.07 11.43 5.32
C ILE A 67 -1.20 11.50 6.59
N PRO A 68 -1.02 10.40 7.34
CA PRO A 68 -0.08 10.36 8.46
C PRO A 68 1.34 10.78 8.05
N ASP A 69 2.03 11.54 8.89
CA ASP A 69 3.30 12.18 8.49
C ASP A 69 4.41 11.16 8.18
N GLU A 70 4.39 9.99 8.80
CA GLU A 70 5.30 8.88 8.48
C GLU A 70 5.00 8.24 7.12
N LEU A 71 3.71 7.99 6.82
CA LEU A 71 3.29 7.51 5.50
C LEU A 71 3.64 8.55 4.42
N ASN A 72 3.38 9.83 4.68
CA ASN A 72 3.69 10.91 3.74
C ASN A 72 5.19 11.00 3.40
N ARG A 73 6.08 10.76 4.38
CA ARG A 73 7.53 10.68 4.14
C ARG A 73 7.90 9.45 3.31
N ALA A 74 7.33 8.29 3.63
CA ALA A 74 7.59 7.06 2.89
C ALA A 74 7.19 7.14 1.40
N LEU A 75 6.10 7.85 1.08
CA LEU A 75 5.61 8.00 -0.30
C LEU A 75 6.64 8.64 -1.25
N SER A 76 7.59 9.43 -0.75
CA SER A 76 8.61 10.10 -1.57
C SER A 76 9.89 9.27 -1.76
N GLU A 77 10.03 8.14 -1.05
CA GLU A 77 11.26 7.33 -1.04
C GLU A 77 11.09 5.97 -1.72
N VAL A 78 9.90 5.67 -2.25
CA VAL A 78 9.52 4.34 -2.74
C VAL A 78 9.58 4.29 -4.26
N THR A 79 9.86 3.11 -4.81
CA THR A 79 9.92 2.84 -6.25
C THR A 79 8.73 2.00 -6.73
N ALA A 80 8.07 1.30 -5.80
CA ALA A 80 6.82 0.60 -6.05
C ALA A 80 5.88 0.70 -4.83
N SER A 81 4.57 0.64 -5.09
CA SER A 81 3.58 0.68 -4.03
C SER A 81 2.34 -0.14 -4.32
N PHE A 82 1.74 -0.67 -3.26
CA PHE A 82 0.45 -1.36 -3.27
C PHE A 82 -0.48 -0.63 -2.30
N PHE A 83 -1.57 -0.06 -2.80
CA PHE A 83 -2.67 0.43 -1.98
C PHE A 83 -3.79 -0.59 -2.02
N VAL A 84 -3.98 -1.31 -0.93
CA VAL A 84 -5.00 -2.34 -0.76
C VAL A 84 -5.82 -1.97 0.46
N ALA A 85 -6.70 -0.99 0.33
CA ALA A 85 -7.56 -0.54 1.42
C ALA A 85 -8.91 -0.07 0.85
N GLY A 86 -9.97 -0.21 1.65
CA GLY A 86 -11.29 0.28 1.31
C GLY A 86 -11.35 1.81 1.25
N ALA A 87 -12.24 2.35 0.43
CA ALA A 87 -12.53 3.78 0.41
C ALA A 87 -13.51 4.15 1.54
N ARG A 88 -13.13 5.01 2.48
CA ARG A 88 -14.07 5.59 3.45
C ARG A 88 -14.58 6.95 2.98
N LYS A 89 -15.87 7.19 3.18
CA LYS A 89 -16.49 8.50 2.91
C LYS A 89 -15.76 9.56 3.75
N GLY A 90 -15.36 10.66 3.11
CA GLY A 90 -14.57 11.73 3.73
C GLY A 90 -13.07 11.67 3.45
N GLU A 91 -12.54 10.58 2.88
CA GLU A 91 -11.09 10.41 2.66
C GLU A 91 -10.60 10.70 1.23
N LEU A 92 -11.49 11.13 0.32
CA LEU A 92 -11.11 11.39 -1.08
C LEU A 92 -10.02 12.46 -1.16
N GLU A 93 -10.30 13.64 -0.59
CA GLU A 93 -9.40 14.81 -0.65
C GLU A 93 -8.29 14.76 0.40
N THR A 94 -8.47 14.03 1.50
CA THR A 94 -7.54 14.04 2.64
C THR A 94 -6.48 12.94 2.57
N VAL A 95 -6.78 11.81 1.92
CA VAL A 95 -5.88 10.66 1.83
C VAL A 95 -5.72 10.18 0.40
N ARG A 96 -6.80 9.78 -0.27
CA ARG A 96 -6.71 9.00 -1.51
C ARG A 96 -6.10 9.81 -2.66
N LEU A 97 -6.63 11.00 -2.95
CA LEU A 97 -6.07 11.86 -4.00
C LEU A 97 -4.66 12.34 -3.67
N PRO A 98 -4.35 12.85 -2.46
CA PRO A 98 -2.97 13.27 -2.15
C PRO A 98 -1.97 12.11 -2.20
N LEU A 99 -2.34 10.91 -1.75
CA LEU A 99 -1.47 9.72 -1.77
C LEU A 99 -1.18 9.32 -3.21
N MET A 100 -2.23 9.18 -4.02
CA MET A 100 -2.10 8.83 -5.44
C MET A 100 -1.23 9.87 -6.16
N ARG A 101 -1.51 11.17 -6.01
CA ARG A 101 -0.75 12.24 -6.67
C ARG A 101 0.74 12.20 -6.32
N LYS A 102 1.09 11.87 -5.08
CA LYS A 102 2.48 11.77 -4.63
C LYS A 102 3.18 10.51 -5.14
N VAL A 103 2.52 9.36 -5.02
CA VAL A 103 3.19 8.07 -5.27
C VAL A 103 3.46 7.85 -6.76
N ILE A 104 2.54 8.28 -7.64
CA ILE A 104 2.69 8.11 -9.10
C ILE A 104 3.80 8.99 -9.70
N GLN A 105 4.31 9.97 -8.95
CA GLN A 105 5.43 10.80 -9.41
C GLN A 105 6.77 10.05 -9.40
N ASN A 106 6.92 9.05 -8.52
CA ASN A 106 8.22 8.42 -8.25
C ASN A 106 8.16 6.88 -8.28
N ALA A 107 6.97 6.27 -8.30
CA ALA A 107 6.80 4.85 -8.12
C ALA A 107 5.76 4.25 -9.06
N ARG A 108 5.95 2.97 -9.41
CA ARG A 108 4.86 2.13 -9.93
C ARG A 108 3.80 1.97 -8.83
N HIS A 109 2.52 2.04 -9.18
CA HIS A 109 1.43 2.00 -8.20
C HIS A 109 0.34 0.98 -8.56
N ALA A 110 0.14 -0.02 -7.71
CA ALA A 110 -1.03 -0.89 -7.74
C ALA A 110 -2.13 -0.31 -6.84
N HIS A 111 -3.30 -0.04 -7.41
CA HIS A 111 -4.45 0.53 -6.70
C HIS A 111 -5.59 -0.49 -6.61
N LEU A 112 -5.69 -1.17 -5.47
CA LEU A 112 -6.55 -2.33 -5.20
C LEU A 112 -7.63 -1.98 -4.18
N VAL A 113 -8.56 -1.10 -4.56
CA VAL A 113 -9.63 -0.64 -3.66
C VAL A 113 -10.82 -1.60 -3.68
N GLY A 114 -11.33 -1.95 -2.49
CA GLY A 114 -12.53 -2.78 -2.34
C GLY A 114 -12.30 -4.28 -2.52
N ILE A 115 -11.06 -4.74 -2.38
CA ILE A 115 -10.70 -6.16 -2.34
C ILE A 115 -10.52 -6.58 -0.89
N ASN A 116 -11.29 -7.58 -0.45
CA ASN A 116 -11.34 -8.09 0.93
C ASN A 116 -11.33 -9.62 0.94
#